data_AF-A0A0A9XZL4-F1
#
_entry.id   AF-A0A0A9XZL4-F1
#
_cell.length_a   1.000
_cell.length_b   1.000
_cell.length_c   1.000
_cell.angle_alpha   90.00
_cell.angle_beta   90.00
_cell.angle_gamma   90.00
#
_symmetry.space_group_name_H-M   'P 1'
#
loop_
_entity.id
_entity.type
_entity.pdbx_description
1 polymer ?
#
loop_
_entity_poly.entity_id
_entity_poly.type
_entity_poly.pdbx_seq_one_letter_code
_entity_poly.pdbx_strand_id
1 'polypeptide(L)'
;KDEQRERTKDQHKKEAKSVDRAHILSVLSKCTIFQKVEGGIPIPKGFSQKIESCLDELDQIEETSLVLQALMFSNHVTVGLDPNSDDLSLVDNSSDTQGWYCYQEGELLIGAAEMMTDRKNNFLGVFAHELTHWCMQTVFKNECLPYFQTDPNRVREREYEKIFNDVVDLYNSKITLDGVITSIFELYEKKYWLQELIVRVPHLIAQKGVQSATKILSRHPPTRALLHFYREYVMTELQRFIADGVLEKSRETVLKLNEELGLLQMYRKYKFQFMSRVDIDLQENTSLWVFSSPHPYLSYLKIAWTINCDETTELFYKNNLFCDFNAFAEKFNDITSTFIQLDECKTLFIVCPEIESDASFEDLFRHLKDIFTIKPYKKVILVVKNKMKKQLIGILNHKFISMKKMEFTDLMEESRQLVLNLTITVQGRKGQLKDLLQEEEYHICNGN
;
A
#
# COMPACT_ATOMS: atom_id res chain seq x y z
N LYS A 1 -33.81 42.09 -1.64
CA LYS A 1 -33.36 41.20 -0.54
C LYS A 1 -33.26 39.74 -1.02
N ASP A 2 -34.15 39.28 -1.89
CA ASP A 2 -34.08 37.91 -2.44
C ASP A 2 -32.99 37.73 -3.51
N GLU A 3 -32.74 38.72 -4.38
CA GLU A 3 -31.58 38.69 -5.31
C GLU A 3 -30.22 38.66 -4.60
N GLN A 4 -30.13 39.29 -3.42
CA GLN A 4 -28.89 39.34 -2.65
C GLN A 4 -28.62 38.00 -1.96
N ARG A 5 -29.68 37.25 -1.60
CA ARG A 5 -29.63 35.86 -1.09
C ARG A 5 -29.34 34.83 -2.18
N GLU A 6 -29.82 35.02 -3.40
CA GLU A 6 -29.44 34.16 -4.55
C GLU A 6 -27.96 34.34 -4.93
N ARG A 7 -27.47 35.58 -4.96
CA ARG A 7 -26.05 35.85 -5.23
C ARG A 7 -25.11 35.28 -4.17
N THR A 8 -25.48 35.30 -2.89
CA THR A 8 -24.68 34.65 -1.83
C THR A 8 -24.73 33.13 -1.90
N LYS A 9 -25.86 32.54 -2.30
CA LYS A 9 -25.96 31.08 -2.53
C LYS A 9 -25.12 30.63 -3.73
N ASP A 10 -25.13 31.37 -4.83
CA ASP A 10 -24.30 31.06 -6.00
C ASP A 10 -22.81 31.31 -5.75
N GLN A 11 -22.47 32.29 -4.92
CA GLN A 11 -21.10 32.57 -4.51
C GLN A 11 -20.56 31.50 -3.56
N HIS A 12 -21.36 31.04 -2.58
CA HIS A 12 -20.99 29.89 -1.74
C HIS A 12 -20.99 28.56 -2.50
N LYS A 13 -21.81 28.38 -3.53
CA LYS A 13 -21.77 27.20 -4.41
C LYS A 13 -20.56 27.21 -5.35
N LYS A 14 -20.10 28.39 -5.78
CA LYS A 14 -18.84 28.58 -6.52
C LYS A 14 -17.61 28.46 -5.62
N GLU A 15 -17.65 28.96 -4.39
CA GLU A 15 -16.57 28.83 -3.40
C GLU A 15 -16.45 27.37 -2.91
N ALA A 16 -17.57 26.68 -2.66
CA ALA A 16 -17.57 25.24 -2.38
C ALA A 16 -17.01 24.42 -3.55
N LYS A 17 -17.37 24.74 -4.80
CA LYS A 17 -16.76 24.15 -6.00
C LYS A 17 -15.27 24.47 -6.18
N SER A 18 -14.75 25.55 -5.57
CA SER A 18 -13.34 25.92 -5.68
C SER A 18 -12.44 25.13 -4.73
N VAL A 19 -12.99 24.64 -3.62
CA VAL A 19 -12.33 23.68 -2.71
C VAL A 19 -12.42 22.24 -3.26
N ASP A 20 -13.43 21.98 -4.10
CA ASP A 20 -13.76 20.68 -4.72
C ASP A 20 -13.01 20.36 -6.04
N ARG A 21 -11.95 21.12 -6.38
CA ARG A 21 -11.13 20.88 -7.61
C ARG A 21 -9.64 20.74 -7.33
N ALA A 22 -9.24 20.66 -6.05
CA ALA A 22 -7.83 20.62 -5.67
C ALA A 22 -7.10 19.40 -6.27
N HIS A 23 -7.78 18.27 -6.39
CA HIS A 23 -7.26 17.05 -7.02
C HIS A 23 -7.04 17.22 -8.52
N ILE A 24 -7.98 17.84 -9.23
CA ILE A 24 -7.85 18.14 -10.67
C ILE A 24 -6.63 19.04 -10.91
N LEU A 25 -6.51 20.12 -10.13
CA LEU A 25 -5.38 21.04 -10.23
C LEU A 25 -4.05 20.36 -9.87
N SER A 26 -4.04 19.44 -8.89
CA SER A 26 -2.86 18.66 -8.53
C SER A 26 -2.41 17.75 -9.68
N VAL A 27 -3.32 17.00 -10.31
CA VAL A 27 -3.00 16.15 -11.46
C VAL A 27 -2.59 17.00 -12.66
N LEU A 28 -3.32 18.09 -12.96
CA LEU A 28 -2.99 19.01 -14.04
C LEU A 28 -1.60 19.64 -13.88
N SER A 29 -1.19 19.96 -12.65
CA SER A 29 0.15 20.50 -12.37
C SER A 29 1.29 19.53 -12.69
N LYS A 30 0.99 18.23 -12.79
CA LYS A 30 1.92 17.16 -13.17
C LYS A 30 1.89 16.87 -14.67
N CYS A 31 0.92 17.43 -15.40
CA CYS A 31 0.82 17.30 -16.85
C CYS A 31 1.82 18.21 -17.56
N THR A 32 2.57 17.63 -18.49
CA THR A 32 3.50 18.32 -19.37
C THR A 32 3.14 17.96 -20.81
N ILE A 33 3.26 18.95 -21.70
CA ILE A 33 3.14 18.71 -23.13
C ILE A 33 4.56 18.43 -23.61
N PHE A 34 4.79 17.23 -24.14
CA PHE A 34 6.05 16.93 -24.81
C PHE A 34 5.79 16.77 -26.30
N GLN A 35 6.77 17.15 -27.11
CA GLN A 35 6.71 17.02 -28.55
C GLN A 35 7.88 16.19 -29.01
N LYS A 36 7.56 15.11 -29.70
CA LYS A 36 8.54 14.13 -30.12
C LYS A 36 9.09 14.37 -31.52
N VAL A 37 8.32 15.03 -32.38
CA VAL A 37 8.75 15.32 -33.76
C VAL A 37 9.69 16.52 -33.76
N GLU A 38 10.99 16.27 -33.94
CA GLU A 38 11.95 17.30 -34.37
C GLU A 38 11.45 17.88 -35.69
N GLY A 39 10.90 19.09 -35.64
CA GLY A 39 10.20 19.70 -36.79
C GLY A 39 9.05 20.64 -36.42
N GLY A 40 8.66 20.70 -35.15
CA GLY A 40 7.81 21.79 -34.65
C GLY A 40 6.38 21.76 -35.17
N ILE A 41 5.72 20.58 -35.16
CA ILE A 41 4.27 20.55 -35.34
C ILE A 41 3.65 21.41 -34.23
N PRO A 42 2.91 22.48 -34.54
CA PRO A 42 2.41 23.39 -33.52
C PRO A 42 1.49 22.66 -32.55
N ILE A 43 1.65 22.90 -31.25
CA ILE A 43 0.68 22.45 -30.24
C ILE A 43 -0.70 23.01 -30.64
N PRO A 44 -1.74 22.17 -30.75
CA PRO A 44 -3.08 22.64 -31.06
C PRO A 44 -3.53 23.76 -30.12
N LYS A 45 -4.11 24.82 -30.66
CA LYS A 45 -4.63 25.93 -29.85
C LYS A 45 -5.70 25.40 -28.90
N GLY A 46 -5.53 25.67 -27.60
CA GLY A 46 -6.49 25.23 -26.58
C GLY A 46 -6.18 23.87 -25.95
N PHE A 47 -5.05 23.24 -26.27
CA PHE A 47 -4.71 21.89 -25.81
C PHE A 47 -4.68 21.77 -24.27
N SER A 48 -4.02 22.71 -23.58
CA SER A 48 -3.97 22.71 -22.11
C SER A 48 -5.35 22.83 -21.46
N GLN A 49 -6.22 23.68 -22.01
CA GLN A 49 -7.61 23.78 -21.55
C GLN A 49 -8.40 22.49 -21.83
N LYS A 50 -8.03 21.76 -22.89
CA LYS A 50 -8.66 20.50 -23.22
C LYS A 50 -8.26 19.38 -22.26
N ILE A 51 -7.00 19.33 -21.80
CA ILE A 51 -6.56 18.40 -20.74
C ILE A 51 -7.42 18.60 -19.49
N GLU A 52 -7.56 19.86 -19.03
CA GLU A 52 -8.40 20.19 -17.88
C GLU A 52 -9.86 19.77 -18.10
N SER A 53 -10.43 20.04 -19.27
CA SER A 53 -11.78 19.59 -19.63
C SER A 53 -11.92 18.06 -19.59
N CYS A 54 -10.91 17.31 -20.00
CA CYS A 54 -10.94 15.85 -19.94
C CYS A 54 -10.85 15.33 -18.51
N LEU A 55 -10.02 15.96 -17.66
CA LEU A 55 -9.97 15.65 -16.22
C LEU A 55 -11.30 15.95 -15.54
N ASP A 56 -11.94 17.09 -15.87
CA ASP A 56 -13.28 17.43 -15.38
C ASP A 56 -14.32 16.39 -15.78
N GLU A 57 -14.27 15.90 -17.02
CA GLU A 57 -15.17 14.84 -17.49
C GLU A 57 -14.95 13.51 -16.77
N LEU A 58 -13.69 13.11 -16.53
CA LEU A 58 -13.36 11.93 -15.73
C LEU A 58 -13.80 12.11 -14.26
N ASP A 59 -13.73 13.32 -13.71
CA ASP A 59 -14.17 13.59 -12.34
C ASP A 59 -15.70 13.51 -12.16
N GLN A 60 -16.48 13.59 -13.25
CA GLN A 60 -17.94 13.37 -13.16
C GLN A 60 -18.33 11.88 -13.07
N ILE A 61 -17.38 10.96 -13.25
CA ILE A 61 -17.59 9.51 -13.15
C ILE A 61 -17.03 9.05 -11.81
N GLU A 62 -17.84 8.38 -11.00
CA GLU A 62 -17.49 7.98 -9.64
C GLU A 62 -16.18 7.16 -9.57
N GLU A 63 -16.04 6.16 -10.44
CA GLU A 63 -14.87 5.28 -10.46
C GLU A 63 -13.55 6.02 -10.75
N THR A 64 -13.59 7.05 -11.62
CA THR A 64 -12.39 7.82 -12.00
C THR A 64 -12.20 9.08 -11.15
N SER A 65 -13.25 9.63 -10.54
CA SER A 65 -13.14 10.71 -9.56
C SER A 65 -12.33 10.26 -8.34
N LEU A 66 -12.60 9.08 -7.80
CA LEU A 66 -11.80 8.52 -6.69
C LEU A 66 -10.33 8.31 -7.07
N VAL A 67 -10.08 7.87 -8.31
CA VAL A 67 -8.72 7.77 -8.85
C VAL A 67 -8.04 9.13 -8.80
N LEU A 68 -8.65 10.17 -9.38
CA LEU A 68 -8.08 11.52 -9.40
C LEU A 68 -7.85 12.10 -8.00
N GLN A 69 -8.81 11.90 -7.08
CA GLN A 69 -8.70 12.33 -5.69
C GLN A 69 -7.54 11.63 -4.97
N ALA A 70 -7.36 10.32 -5.12
CA ALA A 70 -6.24 9.61 -4.51
C ALA A 70 -4.88 10.11 -5.05
N LEU A 71 -4.79 10.42 -6.35
CA LEU A 71 -3.57 10.90 -7.00
C LEU A 71 -3.10 12.28 -6.51
N MET A 72 -3.97 13.06 -5.84
CA MET A 72 -3.58 14.34 -5.27
C MET A 72 -2.50 14.19 -4.18
N PHE A 73 -2.46 13.04 -3.50
CA PHE A 73 -1.51 12.70 -2.45
C PHE A 73 -0.24 12.01 -2.97
N SER A 74 -0.14 11.80 -4.28
CA SER A 74 1.06 11.24 -4.91
C SER A 74 2.09 12.33 -5.15
N ASN A 75 3.32 12.11 -4.68
CA ASN A 75 4.41 13.09 -4.71
C ASN A 75 5.25 13.05 -6.00
N HIS A 76 5.21 11.96 -6.78
CA HIS A 76 6.18 11.74 -7.87
C HIS A 76 5.59 11.00 -9.08
N VAL A 77 4.86 11.72 -9.95
CA VAL A 77 4.67 11.30 -11.35
C VAL A 77 4.71 12.50 -12.29
N THR A 78 5.41 12.35 -13.41
CA THR A 78 5.30 13.26 -14.55
C THR A 78 4.32 12.66 -15.55
N VAL A 79 3.31 13.43 -15.96
CA VAL A 79 2.33 13.01 -16.97
C VAL A 79 2.66 13.71 -18.29
N GLY A 80 3.31 13.03 -19.22
CA GLY A 80 3.56 13.53 -20.56
C GLY A 80 2.38 13.26 -21.49
N LEU A 81 1.93 14.28 -22.23
CA LEU A 81 0.96 14.12 -23.31
C LEU A 81 1.56 14.57 -24.65
N ASP A 82 1.51 13.70 -25.66
CA ASP A 82 1.92 14.01 -27.04
C ASP A 82 0.69 14.42 -27.87
N PRO A 83 0.53 15.71 -28.22
CA PRO A 83 -0.63 16.19 -28.98
C PRO A 83 -0.66 15.70 -30.43
N ASN A 84 0.44 15.15 -30.93
CA ASN A 84 0.65 14.86 -32.35
C ASN A 84 0.66 13.37 -32.68
N SER A 85 0.53 12.51 -31.66
CA SER A 85 0.55 11.06 -31.82
C SER A 85 -0.63 10.41 -31.10
N ASP A 86 -1.19 9.36 -31.70
CA ASP A 86 -2.21 8.50 -31.09
C ASP A 86 -1.59 7.28 -30.38
N ASP A 87 -0.28 7.05 -30.57
CA ASP A 87 0.50 5.98 -29.97
C ASP A 87 1.89 6.46 -29.48
N LEU A 88 2.60 5.58 -28.79
CA LEU A 88 3.92 5.81 -28.21
C LEU A 88 5.05 5.10 -28.99
N SER A 89 4.77 4.53 -30.17
CA SER A 89 5.69 3.67 -30.96
C SER A 89 7.10 4.22 -31.18
N LEU A 90 7.25 5.56 -31.16
CA LEU A 90 8.54 6.23 -31.35
C LEU A 90 9.29 6.57 -30.01
N VAL A 91 8.70 6.33 -28.81
CA VAL A 91 9.29 6.65 -27.46
C VAL A 91 9.91 5.36 -26.94
N ASP A 92 9.13 4.30 -27.03
CA ASP A 92 9.55 2.94 -26.76
C ASP A 92 9.54 2.20 -28.09
N ASN A 93 10.73 1.85 -28.61
CA ASN A 93 10.92 1.14 -29.90
C ASN A 93 10.26 -0.26 -29.94
N SER A 94 9.39 -0.58 -28.98
CA SER A 94 8.89 -1.92 -28.72
C SER A 94 7.36 -2.04 -28.65
N SER A 95 6.55 -0.96 -28.70
CA SER A 95 5.09 -1.13 -28.62
C SER A 95 4.23 -0.07 -29.33
N ASP A 96 3.23 -0.54 -30.09
CA ASP A 96 2.11 0.24 -30.65
C ASP A 96 1.07 0.56 -29.55
N THR A 97 1.51 1.14 -28.42
CA THR A 97 0.66 1.41 -27.25
C THR A 97 0.20 2.87 -27.24
N GLN A 98 -1.04 3.13 -26.82
CA GLN A 98 -1.59 4.50 -26.74
C GLN A 98 -1.21 5.23 -25.44
N GLY A 99 -0.74 4.48 -24.45
CA GLY A 99 -0.34 4.97 -23.14
C GLY A 99 0.69 4.02 -22.51
N TRP A 100 1.48 4.56 -21.58
CA TRP A 100 2.48 3.80 -20.84
C TRP A 100 2.68 4.43 -19.47
N TYR A 101 2.63 3.61 -18.43
CA TYR A 101 2.99 4.00 -17.07
C TYR A 101 4.17 3.18 -16.55
N CYS A 102 5.26 3.87 -16.23
CA CYS A 102 6.45 3.30 -15.60
C CYS A 102 6.49 3.68 -14.12
N TYR A 103 6.05 2.78 -13.24
CA TYR A 103 6.03 3.05 -11.81
C TYR A 103 7.43 3.25 -11.18
N GLN A 104 8.47 2.70 -11.81
CA GLN A 104 9.86 2.78 -11.34
C GLN A 104 10.46 4.16 -11.59
N GLU A 105 10.10 4.76 -12.73
CA GLU A 105 10.57 6.09 -13.14
C GLU A 105 9.58 7.19 -12.71
N GLY A 106 8.35 6.82 -12.30
CA GLY A 106 7.30 7.78 -11.98
C GLY A 106 6.91 8.57 -13.21
N GLU A 107 6.76 7.90 -14.35
CA GLU A 107 6.43 8.54 -15.61
C GLU A 107 5.17 7.91 -16.22
N LEU A 108 4.28 8.77 -16.70
CA LEU A 108 3.07 8.40 -17.41
C LEU A 108 3.09 9.13 -18.75
N LEU A 109 3.08 8.40 -19.86
CA LEU A 109 3.07 8.98 -21.21
C LEU A 109 1.79 8.57 -21.93
N ILE A 110 1.19 9.50 -22.69
CA ILE A 110 -0.04 9.25 -23.46
C ILE A 110 0.04 9.91 -24.83
N GLY A 111 -0.33 9.15 -25.88
CA GLY A 111 -0.69 9.69 -27.18
C GLY A 111 -2.03 10.42 -27.12
N ALA A 112 -2.04 11.72 -27.38
CA ALA A 112 -3.16 12.60 -27.10
C ALA A 112 -3.73 13.30 -28.34
N ALA A 113 -3.40 12.86 -29.55
CA ALA A 113 -3.98 13.42 -30.77
C ALA A 113 -5.51 13.19 -30.86
N GLU A 114 -6.04 12.02 -30.46
CA GLU A 114 -7.49 11.75 -30.39
C GLU A 114 -8.26 12.67 -29.40
N MET A 115 -7.59 13.35 -28.47
CA MET A 115 -8.24 14.25 -27.50
C MET A 115 -8.98 15.42 -28.18
N MET A 116 -8.52 15.82 -29.37
CA MET A 116 -9.05 16.96 -30.11
C MET A 116 -10.04 16.55 -31.23
N THR A 117 -10.39 15.26 -31.33
CA THR A 117 -11.23 14.72 -32.42
C THR A 117 -12.58 14.19 -31.91
N ASP A 118 -13.38 13.63 -32.80
CA ASP A 118 -14.62 12.91 -32.46
C ASP A 118 -14.36 11.58 -31.71
N ARG A 119 -13.10 11.12 -31.68
CA ARG A 119 -12.65 9.95 -30.93
C ARG A 119 -12.19 10.25 -29.51
N LYS A 120 -12.45 11.46 -28.99
CA LYS A 120 -12.12 11.86 -27.61
C LYS A 120 -12.46 10.82 -26.53
N ASN A 121 -13.53 10.05 -26.70
CA ASN A 121 -13.90 9.01 -25.74
C ASN A 121 -12.88 7.87 -25.65
N ASN A 122 -12.20 7.53 -26.75
CA ASN A 122 -11.07 6.59 -26.72
C ASN A 122 -9.93 7.15 -25.87
N PHE A 123 -9.56 8.41 -26.11
CA PHE A 123 -8.59 9.12 -25.27
C PHE A 123 -9.00 9.12 -23.79
N LEU A 124 -10.27 9.39 -23.45
CA LEU A 124 -10.74 9.32 -22.06
C LEU A 124 -10.58 7.91 -21.45
N GLY A 125 -10.81 6.86 -22.26
CA GLY A 125 -10.57 5.47 -21.86
C GLY A 125 -9.11 5.19 -21.54
N VAL A 126 -8.20 5.56 -22.44
CA VAL A 126 -6.74 5.41 -22.27
C VAL A 126 -6.26 6.26 -21.09
N PHE A 127 -6.75 7.49 -20.95
CA PHE A 127 -6.34 8.36 -19.87
C PHE A 127 -6.78 7.82 -18.51
N ALA A 128 -8.02 7.35 -18.39
CA ALA A 128 -8.50 6.68 -17.19
C ALA A 128 -7.70 5.41 -16.88
N HIS A 129 -7.32 4.65 -17.90
CA HIS A 129 -6.52 3.43 -17.76
C HIS A 129 -5.16 3.72 -17.12
N GLU A 130 -4.39 4.65 -17.68
CA GLU A 130 -3.04 4.97 -17.16
C GLU A 130 -3.10 5.65 -15.78
N LEU A 131 -4.05 6.56 -15.56
CA LEU A 131 -4.25 7.18 -14.24
C LEU A 131 -4.59 6.13 -13.18
N THR A 132 -5.32 5.07 -13.56
CA THR A 132 -5.64 3.99 -12.64
C THR A 132 -4.40 3.18 -12.30
N HIS A 133 -3.51 2.88 -13.26
CA HIS A 133 -2.22 2.24 -12.95
C HIS A 133 -1.41 3.03 -11.92
N TRP A 134 -1.27 4.34 -12.14
CA TRP A 134 -0.62 5.23 -11.18
C TRP A 134 -1.31 5.22 -9.81
N CYS A 135 -2.64 5.21 -9.79
CA CYS A 135 -3.42 5.16 -8.56
C CYS A 135 -3.22 3.85 -7.80
N MET A 136 -3.26 2.70 -8.49
CA MET A 136 -3.00 1.39 -7.88
C MET A 136 -1.61 1.35 -7.25
N GLN A 137 -0.59 1.85 -7.95
CA GLN A 137 0.76 1.94 -7.39
C GLN A 137 0.81 2.87 -6.17
N THR A 138 0.15 4.03 -6.22
CA THR A 138 0.16 5.01 -5.13
C THR A 138 -0.48 4.44 -3.87
N VAL A 139 -1.63 3.78 -4.01
CA VAL A 139 -2.43 3.29 -2.88
C VAL A 139 -1.92 1.95 -2.38
N PHE A 140 -1.78 0.95 -3.25
CA PHE A 140 -1.45 -0.42 -2.86
C PHE A 140 0.05 -0.71 -2.77
N LYS A 141 0.89 0.13 -3.41
CA LYS A 141 2.36 0.00 -3.42
C LYS A 141 2.85 -1.40 -3.83
N ASN A 142 2.17 -2.01 -4.79
CA ASN A 142 2.36 -3.40 -5.17
C ASN A 142 2.38 -3.57 -6.70
N GLU A 143 3.28 -2.88 -7.38
CA GLU A 143 3.47 -3.02 -8.84
C GLU A 143 2.16 -2.87 -9.64
N CYS A 144 1.38 -1.83 -9.30
CA CYS A 144 0.05 -1.56 -9.88
C CYS A 144 -1.03 -2.63 -9.62
N LEU A 145 -0.79 -3.65 -8.79
CA LEU A 145 -1.78 -4.66 -8.43
C LEU A 145 -2.79 -4.10 -7.41
N PRO A 146 -4.07 -4.52 -7.48
CA PRO A 146 -5.15 -3.90 -6.72
C PRO A 146 -5.29 -4.52 -5.32
N TYR A 147 -4.19 -4.82 -4.64
CA TYR A 147 -4.16 -5.39 -3.29
C TYR A 147 -2.82 -5.11 -2.62
N PHE A 148 -2.84 -5.01 -1.29
CA PHE A 148 -1.62 -4.74 -0.52
C PHE A 148 -0.73 -5.97 -0.43
N GLN A 149 0.53 -5.84 -0.87
CA GLN A 149 1.57 -6.88 -0.67
C GLN A 149 1.81 -7.19 0.81
N THR A 150 1.38 -6.28 1.68
CA THR A 150 1.59 -6.32 3.12
C THR A 150 0.53 -7.10 3.87
N ASP A 151 -0.59 -7.46 3.23
CA ASP A 151 -1.61 -8.33 3.80
C ASP A 151 -0.99 -9.70 4.11
N PRO A 152 -0.77 -10.06 5.39
CA PRO A 152 -0.10 -11.30 5.72
C PRO A 152 -0.89 -12.54 5.30
N ASN A 153 -2.22 -12.41 5.17
CA ASN A 153 -3.13 -13.50 4.84
C ASN A 153 -3.37 -13.64 3.33
N ARG A 154 -2.94 -12.66 2.53
CA ARG A 154 -3.09 -12.63 1.07
C ARG A 154 -4.53 -12.85 0.60
N VAL A 155 -5.52 -12.34 1.34
CA VAL A 155 -6.94 -12.66 1.10
C VAL A 155 -7.39 -12.06 -0.23
N ARG A 156 -7.11 -10.76 -0.42
CA ARG A 156 -7.52 -10.01 -1.61
C ARG A 156 -6.73 -10.38 -2.85
N GLU A 157 -5.46 -10.75 -2.66
CA GLU A 157 -4.64 -11.32 -3.70
C GLU A 157 -5.24 -12.61 -4.27
N ARG A 158 -5.53 -13.60 -3.42
CA ARG A 158 -6.11 -14.88 -3.87
C ARG A 158 -7.48 -14.70 -4.53
N GLU A 159 -8.29 -13.78 -4.00
CA GLU A 159 -9.58 -13.43 -4.60
C GLU A 159 -9.40 -12.87 -6.02
N TYR A 160 -8.49 -11.92 -6.20
CA TYR A 160 -8.23 -11.31 -7.50
C TYR A 160 -7.55 -12.27 -8.49
N GLU A 161 -6.58 -13.07 -8.04
CA GLU A 161 -5.94 -14.12 -8.85
C GLU A 161 -6.97 -15.12 -9.38
N LYS A 162 -7.97 -15.48 -8.56
CA LYS A 162 -9.08 -16.34 -9.00
C LYS A 162 -9.89 -15.66 -10.11
N ILE A 163 -10.30 -14.41 -9.92
CA ILE A 163 -11.03 -13.64 -10.94
C ILE A 163 -10.23 -13.59 -12.25
N PHE A 164 -8.94 -13.31 -12.14
CA PHE A 164 -8.02 -13.26 -13.28
C PHE A 164 -7.97 -14.60 -14.02
N ASN A 165 -7.74 -15.70 -13.33
CA ASN A 165 -7.68 -17.03 -13.93
C ASN A 165 -9.00 -17.39 -14.62
N ASP A 166 -10.14 -17.09 -13.99
CA ASP A 166 -11.46 -17.32 -14.58
C ASP A 166 -11.67 -16.49 -15.87
N VAL A 167 -11.15 -15.25 -15.94
CA VAL A 167 -11.19 -14.42 -17.16
C VAL A 167 -10.27 -14.98 -18.25
N VAL A 168 -9.07 -15.43 -17.89
CA VAL A 168 -8.12 -16.08 -18.81
C VAL A 168 -8.74 -17.34 -19.41
N ASP A 169 -9.47 -18.12 -18.62
CA ASP A 169 -10.17 -19.33 -19.08
C ASP A 169 -11.28 -18.99 -20.10
N LEU A 170 -12.01 -17.88 -19.92
CA LEU A 170 -12.96 -17.40 -20.94
C LEU A 170 -12.24 -17.08 -22.25
N TYR A 171 -11.12 -16.35 -22.18
CA TYR A 171 -10.33 -15.98 -23.35
C TYR A 171 -9.81 -17.22 -24.10
N ASN A 172 -9.20 -18.16 -23.37
CA ASN A 172 -8.68 -19.41 -23.93
C ASN A 172 -9.80 -20.30 -24.53
N SER A 173 -10.99 -20.24 -23.96
CA SER A 173 -12.19 -20.93 -24.47
C SER A 173 -12.80 -20.24 -25.71
N LYS A 174 -12.18 -19.16 -26.21
CA LYS A 174 -12.63 -18.35 -27.36
C LYS A 174 -14.03 -17.76 -27.15
N ILE A 175 -14.40 -17.51 -25.90
CA ILE A 175 -15.64 -16.80 -25.57
C ILE A 175 -15.43 -15.32 -25.90
N THR A 176 -16.38 -14.72 -26.62
CA THR A 176 -16.27 -13.30 -27.01
C THR A 176 -16.28 -12.39 -25.78
N LEU A 177 -15.11 -11.79 -25.51
CA LEU A 177 -14.92 -10.69 -24.58
C LEU A 177 -14.99 -9.36 -25.35
N ASP A 178 -15.14 -8.25 -24.63
CA ASP A 178 -15.04 -6.92 -25.23
C ASP A 178 -13.60 -6.67 -25.70
N GLY A 179 -13.43 -5.96 -26.83
CA GLY A 179 -12.11 -5.70 -27.42
C GLY A 179 -11.13 -5.04 -26.46
N VAL A 180 -11.61 -4.18 -25.54
CA VAL A 180 -10.75 -3.57 -24.51
C VAL A 180 -10.17 -4.61 -23.56
N ILE A 181 -10.92 -5.65 -23.19
CA ILE A 181 -10.44 -6.74 -22.34
C ILE A 181 -9.58 -7.71 -23.16
N THR A 182 -10.02 -8.08 -24.36
CA THR A 182 -9.28 -8.98 -25.25
C THR A 182 -7.88 -8.46 -25.54
N SER A 183 -7.74 -7.12 -25.71
CA SER A 183 -6.45 -6.48 -25.99
C SER A 183 -5.35 -6.76 -24.96
N ILE A 184 -5.71 -7.07 -23.70
CA ILE A 184 -4.74 -7.47 -22.67
C ILE A 184 -3.94 -8.70 -23.14
N PHE A 185 -4.65 -9.68 -23.68
CA PHE A 185 -4.10 -10.99 -24.03
C PHE A 185 -3.44 -11.02 -25.41
N GLU A 186 -3.71 -10.00 -26.23
CA GLU A 186 -3.17 -9.86 -27.59
C GLU A 186 -1.94 -8.96 -27.64
N LEU A 187 -1.89 -7.91 -26.80
CA LEU A 187 -0.87 -6.85 -26.89
C LEU A 187 0.20 -6.92 -25.81
N TYR A 188 -0.09 -7.53 -24.65
CA TYR A 188 0.83 -7.50 -23.50
C TYR A 188 1.48 -8.85 -23.24
N GLU A 189 2.70 -8.82 -22.70
CA GLU A 189 3.35 -10.01 -22.14
C GLU A 189 2.54 -10.56 -20.96
N LYS A 190 2.51 -11.90 -20.84
CA LYS A 190 1.72 -12.60 -19.81
C LYS A 190 1.96 -12.12 -18.38
N LYS A 191 3.19 -11.69 -18.07
CA LYS A 191 3.56 -11.19 -16.74
C LYS A 191 2.80 -9.91 -16.35
N TYR A 192 2.32 -9.13 -17.33
CA TYR A 192 1.58 -7.89 -17.11
C TYR A 192 0.05 -8.08 -17.19
N TRP A 193 -0.46 -9.25 -17.57
CA TRP A 193 -1.91 -9.41 -17.75
C TRP A 193 -2.72 -9.14 -16.47
N LEU A 194 -2.14 -9.46 -15.31
CA LEU A 194 -2.81 -9.32 -14.02
C LEU A 194 -3.02 -7.84 -13.62
N GLN A 195 -1.98 -7.01 -13.78
CA GLN A 195 -2.06 -5.55 -13.56
C GLN A 195 -2.95 -4.87 -14.62
N GLU A 196 -2.90 -5.34 -15.87
CA GLU A 196 -3.69 -4.78 -16.97
C GLU A 196 -5.19 -5.01 -16.85
N LEU A 197 -5.62 -6.07 -16.16
CA LEU A 197 -7.03 -6.45 -16.08
C LEU A 197 -7.87 -5.47 -15.24
N ILE A 198 -7.41 -5.09 -14.04
CA ILE A 198 -8.20 -4.26 -13.12
C ILE A 198 -8.46 -2.86 -13.69
N VAL A 199 -7.48 -2.30 -14.36
CA VAL A 199 -7.54 -0.96 -14.96
C VAL A 199 -8.44 -0.89 -16.20
N ARG A 200 -8.91 -2.04 -16.74
CA ARG A 200 -9.93 -2.04 -17.81
C ARG A 200 -11.31 -1.66 -17.33
N VAL A 201 -11.60 -1.77 -16.03
CA VAL A 201 -12.88 -1.33 -15.47
C VAL A 201 -13.08 0.19 -15.68
N PRO A 202 -12.21 1.07 -15.14
CA PRO A 202 -12.32 2.51 -15.37
C PRO A 202 -12.10 2.90 -16.83
N HIS A 203 -11.24 2.20 -17.59
CA HIS A 203 -11.10 2.40 -19.04
C HIS A 203 -12.46 2.29 -19.75
N LEU A 204 -13.14 1.14 -19.59
CA LEU A 204 -14.42 0.88 -20.25
C LEU A 204 -15.49 1.89 -19.84
N ILE A 205 -15.54 2.24 -18.55
CA ILE A 205 -16.51 3.19 -18.02
C ILE A 205 -16.29 4.58 -18.61
N ALA A 206 -15.04 5.07 -18.65
CA ALA A 206 -14.71 6.36 -19.24
C ALA A 206 -14.98 6.39 -20.76
N GLN A 207 -14.62 5.33 -21.48
CA GLN A 207 -14.77 5.27 -22.94
C GLN A 207 -16.21 5.08 -23.41
N LYS A 208 -16.97 4.21 -22.75
CA LYS A 208 -18.30 3.76 -23.22
C LYS A 208 -19.46 4.34 -22.39
N GLY A 209 -19.16 4.98 -21.26
CA GLY A 209 -20.13 5.43 -20.27
C GLY A 209 -20.59 4.30 -19.34
N VAL A 210 -20.96 4.68 -18.11
CA VAL A 210 -21.28 3.78 -16.98
C VAL A 210 -22.27 2.66 -17.36
N GLN A 211 -23.38 3.00 -18.01
CA GLN A 211 -24.45 2.03 -18.35
C GLN A 211 -23.97 0.98 -19.35
N SER A 212 -23.28 1.41 -20.42
CA SER A 212 -22.77 0.52 -21.46
C SER A 212 -21.65 -0.38 -20.92
N ALA A 213 -20.69 0.20 -20.20
CA ALA A 213 -19.59 -0.53 -19.57
C ALA A 213 -20.10 -1.56 -18.54
N THR A 214 -21.09 -1.20 -17.72
CA THR A 214 -21.70 -2.14 -16.76
C THR A 214 -22.34 -3.32 -17.48
N LYS A 215 -23.04 -3.10 -18.61
CA LYS A 215 -23.63 -4.18 -19.41
C LYS A 215 -22.56 -5.10 -20.03
N ILE A 216 -21.44 -4.53 -20.47
CA ILE A 216 -20.30 -5.27 -21.01
C ILE A 216 -19.68 -6.16 -19.92
N LEU A 217 -19.31 -5.57 -18.78
CA LEU A 217 -18.67 -6.26 -17.67
C LEU A 217 -19.60 -7.27 -16.99
N SER A 218 -20.92 -7.04 -16.98
CA SER A 218 -21.89 -7.97 -16.38
C SER A 218 -22.25 -9.16 -17.27
N ARG A 219 -21.74 -9.22 -18.51
CA ARG A 219 -22.09 -10.24 -19.51
C ARG A 219 -21.71 -11.65 -19.06
N HIS A 220 -20.51 -11.81 -18.50
CA HIS A 220 -19.98 -13.11 -18.04
C HIS A 220 -19.74 -13.08 -16.53
N PRO A 221 -19.88 -14.22 -15.81
CA PRO A 221 -19.66 -14.25 -14.37
C PRO A 221 -18.26 -13.75 -13.92
N PRO A 222 -17.14 -14.11 -14.58
CA PRO A 222 -15.81 -13.61 -14.21
C PRO A 222 -15.65 -12.09 -14.37
N THR A 223 -16.13 -11.52 -15.49
CA THR A 223 -16.06 -10.06 -15.72
C THR A 223 -17.00 -9.29 -14.78
N ARG A 224 -18.09 -9.91 -14.33
CA ARG A 224 -18.96 -9.36 -13.29
C ARG A 224 -18.28 -9.35 -11.94
N ALA A 225 -17.57 -10.42 -11.60
CA ALA A 225 -16.77 -10.49 -10.38
C ALA A 225 -15.65 -9.44 -10.38
N LEU A 226 -15.02 -9.19 -11.54
CA LEU A 226 -14.04 -8.10 -11.70
C LEU A 226 -14.64 -6.72 -11.39
N LEU A 227 -15.81 -6.40 -11.96
CA LEU A 227 -16.50 -5.13 -11.69
C LEU A 227 -16.87 -5.01 -10.20
N HIS A 228 -17.38 -6.09 -9.60
CA HIS A 228 -17.72 -6.11 -8.19
C HIS A 228 -16.49 -5.92 -7.29
N PHE A 229 -15.38 -6.60 -7.60
CA PHE A 229 -14.12 -6.44 -6.88
C PHE A 229 -13.63 -4.99 -6.95
N TYR A 230 -13.69 -4.36 -8.12
CA TYR A 230 -13.34 -2.95 -8.26
C TYR A 230 -14.22 -2.04 -7.38
N ARG A 231 -15.55 -2.20 -7.45
CA ARG A 231 -16.48 -1.32 -6.74
C ARG A 231 -16.52 -1.53 -5.22
N GLU A 232 -16.45 -2.77 -4.77
CA GLU A 232 -16.60 -3.08 -3.34
C GLU A 232 -15.27 -3.01 -2.58
N TYR A 233 -14.16 -3.40 -3.21
CA TYR A 233 -12.86 -3.41 -2.55
C TYR A 233 -11.99 -2.25 -2.98
N VAL A 234 -11.68 -2.12 -4.27
CA VAL A 234 -10.73 -1.10 -4.74
C VAL A 234 -11.22 0.30 -4.41
N MET A 235 -12.46 0.65 -4.76
CA MET A 235 -13.02 1.97 -4.44
C MET A 235 -13.09 2.24 -2.94
N THR A 236 -13.41 1.24 -2.11
CA THR A 236 -13.41 1.38 -0.65
C THR A 236 -12.02 1.71 -0.12
N GLU A 237 -10.97 1.04 -0.61
CA GLU A 237 -9.60 1.35 -0.22
C GLU A 237 -9.14 2.72 -0.74
N LEU A 238 -9.57 3.14 -1.94
CA LEU A 238 -9.33 4.50 -2.43
C LEU A 238 -9.97 5.55 -1.51
N GLN A 239 -11.24 5.37 -1.14
CA GLN A 239 -11.94 6.26 -0.20
C GLN A 239 -11.23 6.33 1.15
N ARG A 240 -10.78 5.18 1.66
CA ARG A 240 -10.03 5.10 2.92
C ARG A 240 -8.71 5.84 2.82
N PHE A 241 -7.97 5.66 1.73
CA PHE A 241 -6.73 6.38 1.45
C PHE A 241 -6.94 7.89 1.35
N ILE A 242 -7.99 8.34 0.66
CA ILE A 242 -8.33 9.77 0.50
C ILE A 242 -8.67 10.40 1.85
N ALA A 243 -9.52 9.75 2.64
CA ALA A 243 -9.90 10.23 3.98
C ALA A 243 -8.68 10.42 4.90
N ASP A 244 -7.67 9.58 4.71
CA ASP A 244 -6.44 9.53 5.47
C ASP A 244 -5.31 10.41 4.90
N GLY A 245 -5.46 10.95 3.70
CA GLY A 245 -4.35 11.52 2.92
C GLY A 245 -3.65 12.70 3.59
N VAL A 246 -4.37 13.49 4.40
CA VAL A 246 -3.80 14.60 5.19
C VAL A 246 -2.78 14.14 6.24
N LEU A 247 -2.86 12.87 6.65
CA LEU A 247 -2.00 12.26 7.66
C LEU A 247 -0.74 11.62 7.06
N GLU A 248 -0.65 11.52 5.72
CA GLU A 248 0.40 10.78 5.04
C GLU A 248 1.80 11.33 5.35
N LYS A 249 1.95 12.65 5.47
CA LYS A 249 3.24 13.28 5.81
C LYS A 249 3.73 12.91 7.22
N SER A 250 2.84 12.90 8.21
CA SER A 250 3.18 12.46 9.58
C SER A 250 3.57 10.98 9.58
N ARG A 251 2.81 10.16 8.86
CA ARG A 251 3.05 8.72 8.70
C ARG A 251 4.37 8.39 7.99
N GLU A 252 4.77 9.17 6.99
CA GLU A 252 6.10 9.07 6.37
C GLU A 252 7.23 9.36 7.35
N THR A 253 7.02 10.28 8.30
CA THR A 253 8.01 10.58 9.35
C THR A 253 8.25 9.36 10.25
N VAL A 254 7.18 8.68 10.65
CA VAL A 254 7.27 7.42 11.41
C VAL A 254 8.01 6.35 10.60
N LEU A 255 7.68 6.20 9.32
CA LEU A 255 8.29 5.20 8.46
C LEU A 255 9.80 5.44 8.28
N LYS A 256 10.22 6.68 8.05
CA LYS A 256 11.64 7.05 7.94
C LYS A 256 12.40 6.74 9.23
N LEU A 257 11.82 7.06 10.39
CA LEU A 257 12.44 6.72 11.67
C LEU A 257 12.56 5.20 11.84
N ASN A 258 11.53 4.43 11.48
CA ASN A 258 11.60 2.96 11.49
C ASN A 258 12.71 2.42 10.59
N GLU A 259 12.97 3.06 9.45
CA GLU A 259 14.07 2.69 8.56
C GLU A 259 15.43 2.90 9.24
N GLU A 260 15.58 3.91 10.06
CA GLU A 260 16.82 4.13 10.81
C GLU A 260 16.99 3.17 12.00
N LEU A 261 15.89 2.64 12.56
CA LEU A 261 15.89 1.78 13.75
C LEU A 261 16.14 0.30 13.44
N GLY A 262 16.08 -0.13 12.18
CA GLY A 262 16.50 -1.47 11.74
C GLY A 262 15.49 -2.61 12.00
N LEU A 263 14.69 -2.52 13.06
CA LEU A 263 13.83 -3.61 13.50
C LEU A 263 12.68 -3.87 12.50
N LEU A 264 12.14 -2.82 11.88
CA LEU A 264 11.11 -2.96 10.86
C LEU A 264 11.64 -3.69 9.61
N GLN A 265 12.87 -3.41 9.16
CA GLN A 265 13.45 -4.13 8.02
C GLN A 265 13.60 -5.60 8.33
N MET A 266 13.93 -5.97 9.56
CA MET A 266 13.98 -7.37 9.97
C MET A 266 12.62 -8.06 9.77
N TYR A 267 11.53 -7.43 10.21
CA TYR A 267 10.18 -7.94 10.00
C TYR A 267 9.81 -8.06 8.52
N ARG A 268 10.08 -7.01 7.72
CA ARG A 268 9.81 -6.98 6.28
C ARG A 268 10.66 -7.97 5.48
N LYS A 269 11.88 -8.26 5.92
CA LYS A 269 12.80 -9.20 5.26
C LYS A 269 12.34 -10.64 5.42
N TYR A 270 11.93 -11.04 6.62
CA TYR A 270 11.62 -12.44 6.90
C TYR A 270 10.16 -12.80 6.58
N LYS A 271 9.22 -11.84 6.68
CA LYS A 271 7.79 -12.03 6.38
C LYS A 271 7.20 -13.33 6.96
N PHE A 272 7.62 -13.72 8.15
CA PHE A 272 7.17 -14.98 8.76
C PHE A 272 5.66 -14.95 9.04
N GLN A 273 5.03 -16.07 8.71
CA GLN A 273 3.64 -16.40 8.97
C GLN A 273 3.56 -17.47 10.04
N PHE A 274 2.61 -17.33 10.95
CA PHE A 274 2.47 -18.20 12.11
C PHE A 274 1.15 -18.96 12.07
N MET A 275 1.14 -20.18 12.62
CA MET A 275 -0.05 -21.04 12.67
C MET A 275 -1.16 -20.51 13.57
N SER A 276 -0.80 -19.66 14.54
CA SER A 276 -1.72 -19.09 15.52
C SER A 276 -1.38 -17.65 15.83
N ARG A 277 -2.43 -16.85 16.04
CA ARG A 277 -2.32 -15.47 16.52
C ARG A 277 -2.03 -15.43 18.01
N VAL A 278 -1.42 -14.34 18.45
CA VAL A 278 -1.32 -14.01 19.89
C VAL A 278 -2.62 -13.35 20.31
N ASP A 279 -3.12 -13.67 21.50
CA ASP A 279 -4.28 -12.98 22.05
C ASP A 279 -3.87 -11.56 22.51
N ILE A 280 -4.17 -10.57 21.67
CA ILE A 280 -3.84 -9.16 21.89
C ILE A 280 -5.06 -8.33 21.49
N ASP A 281 -5.62 -7.64 22.47
CA ASP A 281 -6.65 -6.63 22.22
C ASP A 281 -6.08 -5.24 22.52
N LEU A 282 -5.61 -4.55 21.48
CA LEU A 282 -5.08 -3.19 21.62
C LEU A 282 -6.14 -2.16 22.01
N GLN A 283 -7.43 -2.51 21.98
CA GLN A 283 -8.52 -1.63 22.45
C GLN A 283 -8.67 -1.67 23.98
N GLU A 284 -8.10 -2.66 24.67
CA GLU A 284 -8.13 -2.69 26.14
C GLU A 284 -7.49 -1.42 26.71
N ASN A 285 -7.96 -1.01 27.89
CA ASN A 285 -7.47 0.19 28.58
C ASN A 285 -6.09 -0.01 29.26
N THR A 286 -5.24 -0.86 28.66
CA THR A 286 -3.88 -1.12 29.09
C THR A 286 -2.91 -0.37 28.18
N SER A 287 -2.09 0.52 28.74
CA SER A 287 -1.09 1.28 27.97
C SER A 287 0.24 0.53 27.79
N LEU A 288 0.54 -0.45 28.64
CA LEU A 288 1.77 -1.25 28.60
C LEU A 288 1.48 -2.77 28.55
N TRP A 289 1.92 -3.41 27.48
CA TRP A 289 1.89 -4.85 27.29
C TRP A 289 3.30 -5.42 27.39
N VAL A 290 3.50 -6.40 28.27
CA VAL A 290 4.81 -6.99 28.52
C VAL A 290 4.80 -8.47 28.13
N PHE A 291 5.52 -8.80 27.07
CA PHE A 291 5.67 -10.16 26.56
C PHE A 291 7.01 -10.74 27.02
N SER A 292 6.94 -11.74 27.89
CA SER A 292 8.12 -12.47 28.35
C SER A 292 8.33 -13.72 27.51
N SER A 293 9.49 -13.83 26.88
CA SER A 293 9.82 -14.91 25.95
C SER A 293 11.23 -15.45 26.14
N PRO A 294 11.50 -16.73 25.82
CA PRO A 294 12.88 -17.22 25.67
C PRO A 294 13.57 -16.65 24.42
N HIS A 295 12.81 -16.23 23.39
CA HIS A 295 13.32 -15.71 22.11
C HIS A 295 12.63 -14.38 21.76
N PRO A 296 13.07 -13.24 22.33
CA PRO A 296 12.37 -11.96 22.19
C PRO A 296 12.18 -11.48 20.75
N TYR A 297 13.17 -11.65 19.87
CA TYR A 297 13.04 -11.24 18.46
C TYR A 297 11.99 -12.06 17.70
N LEU A 298 11.97 -13.38 17.87
CA LEU A 298 10.95 -14.22 17.23
C LEU A 298 9.56 -13.92 17.80
N SER A 299 9.47 -13.62 19.10
CA SER A 299 8.21 -13.19 19.74
C SER A 299 7.71 -11.88 19.17
N TYR A 300 8.62 -10.92 18.99
CA TYR A 300 8.33 -9.67 18.31
C TYR A 300 7.75 -9.93 16.91
N LEU A 301 8.38 -10.79 16.09
CA LEU A 301 7.88 -11.11 14.76
C LEU A 301 6.46 -11.67 14.79
N LYS A 302 6.15 -12.58 15.74
CA LYS A 302 4.81 -13.15 15.90
C LYS A 302 3.76 -12.13 16.34
N ILE A 303 4.12 -11.25 17.27
CA ILE A 303 3.24 -10.19 17.77
C ILE A 303 2.97 -9.16 16.66
N ALA A 304 4.02 -8.70 15.98
CA ALA A 304 3.92 -7.79 14.85
C ALA A 304 3.07 -8.40 13.71
N TRP A 305 3.27 -9.67 13.38
CA TRP A 305 2.44 -10.40 12.42
C TRP A 305 0.97 -10.45 12.85
N THR A 306 0.70 -10.76 14.12
CA THR A 306 -0.67 -10.81 14.64
C THR A 306 -1.38 -9.48 14.45
N ILE A 307 -0.73 -8.37 14.78
CA ILE A 307 -1.32 -7.03 14.66
C ILE A 307 -1.45 -6.61 13.19
N ASN A 308 -0.48 -6.95 12.34
CA ASN A 308 -0.54 -6.67 10.90
C ASN A 308 -1.64 -7.47 10.19
N CYS A 309 -2.01 -8.65 10.70
CA CYS A 309 -3.18 -9.38 10.20
C CYS A 309 -4.51 -8.64 10.43
N ASP A 310 -4.57 -7.71 11.40
CA ASP A 310 -5.77 -6.93 11.71
C ASP A 310 -5.77 -5.56 11.01
N GLU A 311 -4.60 -5.05 10.61
CA GLU A 311 -4.42 -3.86 9.78
C GLU A 311 -3.61 -4.24 8.54
N THR A 312 -4.29 -4.82 7.54
CA THR A 312 -3.66 -5.42 6.36
C THR A 312 -3.05 -4.41 5.37
N THR A 313 -3.12 -3.12 5.69
CA THR A 313 -2.62 -2.03 4.85
C THR A 313 -1.24 -1.55 5.31
N GLU A 314 -0.62 -0.67 4.51
CA GLU A 314 0.65 -0.02 4.86
C GLU A 314 0.58 0.79 6.18
N LEU A 315 -0.61 1.03 6.72
CA LEU A 315 -0.80 1.73 7.99
C LEU A 315 -0.14 1.02 9.18
N PHE A 316 -0.01 -0.31 9.14
CA PHE A 316 0.71 -1.02 10.20
C PHE A 316 2.17 -0.53 10.34
N TYR A 317 2.85 -0.25 9.24
CA TYR A 317 4.26 0.21 9.29
C TYR A 317 4.40 1.69 9.61
N LYS A 318 3.32 2.46 9.40
CA LYS A 318 3.29 3.91 9.53
C LYS A 318 2.70 4.39 10.85
N ASN A 319 1.91 3.55 11.51
CA ASN A 319 1.29 3.86 12.80
C ASN A 319 2.04 3.24 13.99
N ASN A 320 3.10 2.47 13.75
CA ASN A 320 3.83 1.77 14.80
C ASN A 320 5.33 2.05 14.67
N LEU A 321 6.00 2.34 15.80
CA LEU A 321 7.46 2.44 15.87
C LEU A 321 8.05 1.12 16.36
N PHE A 322 9.18 0.72 15.78
CA PHE A 322 9.85 -0.54 16.07
C PHE A 322 11.31 -0.28 16.41
N CYS A 323 11.72 -0.58 17.64
CA CYS A 323 13.12 -0.47 18.06
C CYS A 323 13.54 -1.64 18.95
N ASP A 324 14.83 -1.96 18.93
CA ASP A 324 15.44 -2.69 20.02
C ASP A 324 15.80 -1.74 21.17
N PHE A 325 16.16 -2.32 22.31
CA PHE A 325 16.50 -1.59 23.51
C PHE A 325 17.68 -0.61 23.33
N ASN A 326 18.70 -1.00 22.58
CA ASN A 326 19.89 -0.18 22.39
C ASN A 326 19.55 1.04 21.52
N ALA A 327 18.84 0.82 20.42
CA ALA A 327 18.33 1.89 19.57
C ALA A 327 17.39 2.83 20.33
N PHE A 328 16.56 2.30 21.23
CA PHE A 328 15.71 3.11 22.10
C PHE A 328 16.53 4.02 23.01
N ALA A 329 17.59 3.51 23.63
CA ALA A 329 18.45 4.29 24.51
C ALA A 329 19.25 5.37 23.73
N GLU A 330 19.82 5.01 22.58
CA GLU A 330 20.63 5.91 21.77
C GLU A 330 19.80 7.03 21.11
N LYS A 331 18.60 6.69 20.61
CA LYS A 331 17.71 7.63 19.89
C LYS A 331 16.48 8.02 20.71
N PHE A 332 16.63 8.06 22.03
CA PHE A 332 15.52 8.30 22.96
C PHE A 332 14.70 9.54 22.61
N ASN A 333 15.36 10.67 22.35
CA ASN A 333 14.69 11.93 22.05
C ASN A 333 13.91 11.88 20.72
N ASP A 334 14.49 11.29 19.67
CA ASP A 334 13.83 11.21 18.36
C ASP A 334 12.61 10.29 18.40
N ILE A 335 12.76 9.13 19.07
CA ILE A 335 11.67 8.15 19.25
C ILE A 335 10.55 8.75 20.09
N THR A 336 10.87 9.35 21.24
CA THR A 336 9.84 9.92 22.12
C THR A 336 9.18 11.14 21.51
N SER A 337 9.94 12.04 20.86
CA SER A 337 9.38 13.19 20.14
C SER A 337 8.39 12.71 19.08
N THR A 338 8.79 11.74 18.24
CA THR A 338 7.92 11.19 17.19
C THR A 338 6.69 10.51 17.78
N PHE A 339 6.88 9.65 18.78
CA PHE A 339 5.80 8.86 19.38
C PHE A 339 4.76 9.72 20.13
N ILE A 340 5.22 10.74 20.85
CA ILE A 340 4.37 11.63 21.65
C ILE A 340 3.70 12.70 20.78
N GLN A 341 4.43 13.30 19.83
CA GLN A 341 3.93 14.45 19.05
C GLN A 341 3.03 14.03 17.89
N LEU A 342 3.27 12.87 17.28
CA LEU A 342 2.46 12.38 16.16
C LEU A 342 1.33 11.49 16.68
N ASP A 343 0.09 11.97 16.61
CA ASP A 343 -1.07 11.21 17.09
C ASP A 343 -1.28 9.91 16.29
N GLU A 344 -0.85 9.89 15.03
CA GLU A 344 -0.89 8.74 14.13
C GLU A 344 0.01 7.59 14.59
N CYS A 345 1.07 7.88 15.35
CA CYS A 345 1.98 6.87 15.88
C CYS A 345 1.38 6.18 17.13
N LYS A 346 0.53 5.18 16.92
CA LYS A 346 -0.31 4.55 17.97
C LYS A 346 0.47 3.67 18.94
N THR A 347 1.44 2.89 18.43
CA THR A 347 2.14 1.88 19.24
C THR A 347 3.66 2.00 19.13
N LEU A 348 4.35 1.82 20.24
CA LEU A 348 5.80 1.68 20.30
C LEU A 348 6.17 0.25 20.69
N PHE A 349 6.91 -0.43 19.83
CA PHE A 349 7.50 -1.75 20.09
C PHE A 349 8.93 -1.57 20.57
N ILE A 350 9.25 -2.17 21.72
CA ILE A 350 10.60 -2.21 22.28
C ILE A 350 10.97 -3.66 22.51
N VAL A 351 12.02 -4.14 21.83
CA VAL A 351 12.54 -5.50 21.99
C VAL A 351 13.80 -5.47 22.84
N CYS A 352 13.75 -6.14 23.98
CA CYS A 352 14.85 -6.25 24.94
C CYS A 352 15.36 -7.70 24.98
N PRO A 353 16.25 -8.09 24.04
CA PRO A 353 16.76 -9.45 23.96
C PRO A 353 17.63 -9.79 25.18
N GLU A 354 18.52 -8.87 25.57
CA GLU A 354 19.35 -8.94 26.76
C GLU A 354 19.58 -7.52 27.28
N ILE A 355 19.63 -7.37 28.61
CA ILE A 355 20.02 -6.13 29.26
C ILE A 355 21.18 -6.44 30.18
N GLU A 356 22.23 -5.62 30.08
CA GLU A 356 23.50 -5.83 30.78
C GLU A 356 23.44 -5.45 32.27
N SER A 357 22.52 -4.56 32.66
CA SER A 357 22.38 -4.11 34.06
C SER A 357 20.95 -3.73 34.46
N ASP A 358 20.64 -3.81 35.76
CA ASP A 358 19.35 -3.40 36.33
C ASP A 358 19.10 -1.88 36.18
N ALA A 359 20.16 -1.06 36.23
CA ALA A 359 20.07 0.40 36.12
C ALA A 359 19.50 0.86 34.76
N SER A 360 19.94 0.21 33.67
CA SER A 360 19.43 0.48 32.32
C SER A 360 17.92 0.24 32.20
N PHE A 361 17.39 -0.67 33.01
CA PHE A 361 15.97 -1.02 33.01
C PHE A 361 15.12 -0.05 33.82
N GLU A 362 15.64 0.43 34.96
CA GLU A 362 15.00 1.49 35.74
C GLU A 362 14.84 2.78 34.92
N ASP A 363 15.84 3.14 34.12
CA ASP A 363 15.78 4.29 33.23
C ASP A 363 14.70 4.13 32.15
N LEU A 364 14.61 2.95 31.52
CA LEU A 364 13.52 2.65 30.58
C LEU A 364 12.15 2.87 31.22
N PHE A 365 11.93 2.36 32.42
CA PHE A 365 10.65 2.51 33.10
C PHE A 365 10.34 3.95 33.47
N ARG A 366 11.35 4.71 33.90
CA ARG A 366 11.19 6.14 34.17
C ARG A 366 10.69 6.84 32.90
N HIS A 367 11.34 6.58 31.77
CA HIS A 367 10.91 7.13 30.49
C HIS A 367 9.51 6.69 30.06
N LEU A 368 9.16 5.41 30.20
CA LEU A 368 7.82 4.92 29.89
C LEU A 368 6.76 5.58 30.77
N LYS A 369 7.05 5.79 32.05
CA LYS A 369 6.15 6.49 32.98
C LYS A 369 5.92 7.94 32.54
N ASP A 370 6.96 8.62 32.07
CA ASP A 370 6.85 9.99 31.55
C ASP A 370 5.96 10.02 30.30
N ILE A 371 6.16 9.09 29.36
CA ILE A 371 5.33 8.94 28.17
C ILE A 371 3.85 8.78 28.55
N PHE A 372 3.52 7.86 29.45
CA PHE A 372 2.13 7.60 29.84
C PHE A 372 1.50 8.73 30.65
N THR A 373 2.33 9.53 31.34
CA THR A 373 1.86 10.73 32.03
C THR A 373 1.42 11.80 31.03
N ILE A 374 2.13 11.92 29.89
CA ILE A 374 1.83 12.92 28.86
C ILE A 374 0.70 12.42 27.93
N LYS A 375 0.74 11.16 27.49
CA LYS A 375 -0.20 10.57 26.51
C LYS A 375 -0.68 9.17 26.98
N PRO A 376 -1.69 9.09 27.87
CA PRO A 376 -2.11 7.81 28.47
C PRO A 376 -2.75 6.83 27.47
N TYR A 377 -3.24 7.31 26.32
CA TYR A 377 -3.85 6.48 25.27
C TYR A 377 -2.83 5.77 24.37
N LYS A 378 -1.55 6.18 24.40
CA LYS A 378 -0.49 5.55 23.62
C LYS A 378 -0.18 4.16 24.16
N LYS A 379 0.16 3.23 23.25
CA LYS A 379 0.41 1.83 23.59
C LYS A 379 1.89 1.50 23.47
N VAL A 380 2.42 0.77 24.44
CA VAL A 380 3.79 0.24 24.38
C VAL A 380 3.71 -1.28 24.49
N ILE A 381 4.38 -1.94 23.55
CA ILE A 381 4.59 -3.39 23.55
C ILE A 381 6.06 -3.63 23.84
N LEU A 382 6.32 -4.18 25.03
CA LEU A 382 7.65 -4.50 25.50
C LEU A 382 7.86 -6.02 25.41
N VAL A 383 8.86 -6.47 24.64
CA VAL A 383 9.19 -7.89 24.49
C VAL A 383 10.52 -8.17 25.18
N VAL A 384 10.51 -8.98 26.23
CA VAL A 384 11.66 -9.20 27.13
C VAL A 384 12.03 -10.66 27.24
N LYS A 385 13.29 -10.93 27.62
CA LYS A 385 13.72 -12.29 27.94
C LYS A 385 13.09 -12.79 29.24
N ASN A 386 12.73 -14.08 29.30
CA ASN A 386 12.06 -14.69 30.46
C ASN A 386 12.71 -14.41 31.82
N LYS A 387 14.05 -14.34 31.87
CA LYS A 387 14.80 -14.04 33.10
C LYS A 387 14.40 -12.70 33.74
N MET A 388 13.89 -11.77 32.94
CA MET A 388 13.53 -10.42 33.37
C MET A 388 12.12 -10.34 33.96
N LYS A 389 11.30 -11.38 33.82
CA LYS A 389 9.91 -11.41 34.30
C LYS A 389 9.79 -10.96 35.76
N LYS A 390 10.68 -11.43 36.64
CA LYS A 390 10.62 -11.11 38.08
C LYS A 390 10.87 -9.63 38.38
N GLN A 391 11.71 -8.97 37.57
CA GLN A 391 12.04 -7.55 37.73
C GLN A 391 10.92 -6.62 37.24
N LEU A 392 10.01 -7.15 36.40
CA LEU A 392 8.87 -6.42 35.84
C LEU A 392 7.62 -6.47 36.73
N ILE A 393 7.55 -7.41 37.67
CA ILE A 393 6.40 -7.59 38.56
C ILE A 393 6.35 -6.43 39.55
N GLY A 394 5.25 -5.68 39.57
CA GLY A 394 5.00 -4.58 40.51
C GLY A 394 5.23 -3.17 39.96
N ILE A 395 5.52 -3.03 38.67
CA ILE A 395 5.78 -1.73 38.03
C ILE A 395 4.64 -1.42 37.04
N LEU A 396 3.90 -0.32 37.27
CA LEU A 396 2.82 0.24 36.43
C LEU A 396 1.54 -0.63 36.27
N ASN A 397 0.47 -0.01 35.77
CA ASN A 397 -0.75 -0.72 35.34
C ASN A 397 -0.45 -1.40 33.98
N HIS A 398 -0.07 -2.68 34.02
CA HIS A 398 0.44 -3.41 32.86
C HIS A 398 -0.31 -4.74 32.66
N LYS A 399 -0.37 -5.20 31.41
CA LYS A 399 -0.83 -6.56 31.09
C LYS A 399 0.39 -7.42 30.76
N PHE A 400 0.64 -8.41 31.62
CA PHE A 400 1.77 -9.32 31.46
C PHE A 400 1.34 -10.59 30.73
N ILE A 401 2.09 -10.97 29.69
CA ILE A 401 1.85 -12.17 28.89
C ILE A 401 3.13 -12.99 28.83
N SER A 402 3.06 -14.22 29.35
CA SER A 402 4.14 -15.20 29.20
C SER A 402 3.98 -15.93 27.87
N MET A 403 4.94 -15.77 26.98
CA MET A 403 5.01 -16.53 25.74
C MET A 403 5.71 -17.87 25.98
N LYS A 404 5.11 -18.94 25.44
CA LYS A 404 5.80 -20.22 25.31
C LYS A 404 7.01 -20.07 24.39
N LYS A 405 7.96 -20.99 24.53
CA LYS A 405 9.02 -21.17 23.52
C LYS A 405 8.36 -21.45 22.18
N MET A 406 8.74 -20.70 21.14
CA MET A 406 8.27 -20.97 19.79
C MET A 406 9.07 -22.09 19.17
N GLU A 407 8.33 -22.99 18.53
CA GLU A 407 8.85 -24.15 17.82
C GLU A 407 8.74 -23.91 16.32
N PHE A 408 9.51 -24.65 15.53
CA PHE A 408 9.44 -24.57 14.07
C PHE A 408 8.03 -24.86 13.52
N THR A 409 7.29 -25.73 14.20
CA THR A 409 5.88 -26.09 13.90
C THR A 409 4.88 -24.96 14.18
N ASP A 410 5.27 -23.90 14.90
CA ASP A 410 4.45 -22.70 15.07
C ASP A 410 4.44 -21.82 13.81
N LEU A 411 5.30 -22.10 12.81
CA LEU A 411 5.37 -21.42 11.52
C LEU A 411 4.53 -22.13 10.46
N MET A 412 3.92 -21.35 9.55
CA MET A 412 3.31 -21.91 8.35
C MET A 412 4.37 -22.53 7.42
N GLU A 413 3.95 -23.43 6.54
CA GLU A 413 4.86 -24.20 5.66
C GLU A 413 5.80 -23.29 4.85
N GLU A 414 5.25 -22.23 4.27
CA GLU A 414 6.00 -21.26 3.46
C GLU A 414 7.11 -20.58 4.28
N SER A 415 6.83 -20.25 5.53
CA SER A 415 7.79 -19.65 6.45
C SER A 415 8.83 -20.66 6.93
N ARG A 416 8.44 -21.93 7.13
CA ARG A 416 9.37 -23.02 7.42
C ARG A 416 10.36 -23.20 6.28
N GLN A 417 9.88 -23.23 5.03
CA GLN A 417 10.73 -23.31 3.85
C GLN A 417 11.67 -22.10 3.73
N LEU A 418 11.20 -20.89 4.09
CA LEU A 418 12.06 -19.70 4.08
C LEU A 418 13.22 -19.85 5.07
N VAL A 419 12.94 -20.29 6.31
CA VAL A 419 13.96 -20.55 7.34
C VAL A 419 14.96 -21.61 6.88
N LEU A 420 14.47 -22.73 6.32
CA LEU A 420 15.30 -23.84 5.83
C LEU A 420 16.24 -23.43 4.69
N ASN A 421 15.84 -22.45 3.87
CA ASN A 421 16.64 -21.95 2.77
C ASN A 421 17.58 -20.79 3.17
N LEU A 422 17.54 -20.31 4.43
CA LEU A 422 18.47 -19.29 4.90
C LEU A 422 19.92 -19.77 4.76
N THR A 423 20.75 -18.90 4.17
CA THR A 423 22.19 -19.13 4.10
C THR A 423 22.80 -18.86 5.46
N ILE A 424 23.40 -19.89 6.04
CA ILE A 424 24.11 -19.81 7.31
C ILE A 424 25.59 -20.12 7.10
N THR A 425 26.44 -19.57 7.97
CA THR A 425 27.87 -19.85 7.97
C THR A 425 28.19 -20.82 9.10
N VAL A 426 28.59 -22.04 8.76
CA VAL A 426 28.98 -23.07 9.72
C VAL A 426 30.44 -23.41 9.47
N GLN A 427 31.28 -23.23 10.49
CA GLN A 427 32.73 -23.45 10.42
C GLN A 427 33.40 -22.72 9.24
N GLY A 428 32.95 -21.50 8.94
CA GLY A 428 33.49 -20.68 7.85
C GLY A 428 32.98 -21.05 6.44
N ARG A 429 32.11 -22.06 6.31
CA ARG A 429 31.48 -22.42 5.04
C ARG A 429 30.03 -21.94 5.00
N LYS A 430 29.63 -21.37 3.85
CA LYS A 430 28.23 -21.04 3.58
C LYS A 430 27.49 -22.29 3.16
N GLY A 431 26.34 -22.55 3.77
CA GLY A 431 25.41 -23.62 3.41
C GLY A 431 23.97 -23.20 3.72
N GLN A 432 22.98 -23.97 3.26
CA GLN A 432 21.60 -23.74 3.66
C GLN A 432 21.27 -24.52 4.93
N LEU A 433 20.34 -24.03 5.74
CA LEU A 433 19.96 -24.71 6.98
C LEU A 433 19.39 -26.12 6.72
N LYS A 434 18.65 -26.32 5.63
CA LYS A 434 18.15 -27.64 5.21
C LYS A 434 19.23 -28.66 4.91
N ASP A 435 20.44 -28.22 4.57
CA ASP A 435 21.57 -29.11 4.28
C ASP A 435 22.19 -29.66 5.57
N LEU A 436 21.82 -29.08 6.72
CA LEU A 436 22.35 -29.43 8.04
C LEU A 436 21.32 -30.13 8.94
N LEU A 437 20.07 -30.25 8.50
CA LEU A 437 18.97 -30.80 9.28
C LEU A 437 18.28 -31.91 8.50
N GLN A 438 18.12 -33.07 9.11
CA GLN A 438 17.16 -34.07 8.67
C GLN A 438 15.74 -33.60 9.01
N GLU A 439 14.74 -34.09 8.26
CA GLU A 439 13.33 -33.72 8.47
C GLU A 439 12.86 -34.05 9.89
N GLU A 440 13.36 -35.15 10.46
CA GLU A 440 13.07 -35.52 11.85
C GLU A 440 13.66 -34.53 12.85
N GLU A 441 14.67 -33.72 12.51
CA GLU A 441 15.36 -32.81 13.43
C GLU A 441 14.73 -31.40 13.48
N TYR A 442 13.69 -31.16 12.67
CA TYR A 442 13.02 -29.85 12.59
C TYR A 442 12.42 -29.40 13.92
N HIS A 443 11.99 -30.35 14.78
CA HIS A 443 11.47 -30.04 16.11
C HIS A 443 12.55 -29.57 17.11
N ILE A 444 13.83 -29.78 16.79
CA ILE A 444 14.99 -29.40 17.63
C ILE A 444 15.46 -27.97 17.31
N CYS A 445 15.04 -27.44 16.15
CA CYS A 445 15.36 -26.08 15.71
C CYS A 445 14.67 -25.04 16.59
N ASN A 446 15.43 -24.57 17.58
CA ASN A 446 15.02 -23.52 18.50
C ASN A 446 15.36 -22.16 17.89
N GLY A 447 14.43 -21.20 17.97
CA GLY A 447 14.48 -19.91 17.27
C GLY A 447 15.54 -18.89 17.72
N ASN A 448 16.80 -19.34 17.91
CA ASN A 448 17.96 -18.47 18.10
C ASN A 448 18.49 -17.90 16.79
#